data_AF-A0A845LAL5-F1
#
_entry.id   AF-A0A845LAL5-F1
#
_cell.length_a   1.000
_cell.length_b   1.000
_cell.length_c   1.000
_cell.angle_alpha   90.00
_cell.angle_beta   90.00
_cell.angle_gamma   90.00
#
_symmetry.space_group_name_H-M   'P 1'
#
loop_
_entity.id
_entity.type
_entity.pdbx_description
1 polymer ?
#
loop_
_entity_poly.entity_id
_entity_poly.type
_entity_poly.pdbx_seq_one_letter_code
_entity_poly.pdbx_strand_id
1 'polypeptide(L)'
;MVFQELASEGNNVGFMVNHLTVEQFDRYVRVWIWKCDITMKKTMPRSTFTKRFYQLWSKAKKIDEKIFDQLLHIIRGLAAIESEPNPVHIG
;
A
#
# COMPACT_ATOMS: atom_id res chain seq x y z
N MET A 1 8.45 -9.35 6.56
CA MET A 1 8.26 -9.40 5.10
C MET A 1 6.82 -9.08 4.67
N VAL A 2 5.92 -8.63 5.55
CA VAL A 2 4.49 -8.49 5.21
C VAL A 2 4.21 -7.30 4.28
N PHE A 3 4.99 -6.22 4.39
CA PHE A 3 4.84 -5.05 3.52
C PHE A 3 5.52 -5.26 2.18
N GLN A 4 6.57 -6.08 2.11
CA GLN A 4 7.19 -6.50 0.85
C GLN A 4 6.21 -7.28 -0.04
N GLU A 5 5.44 -8.20 0.53
CA GLU A 5 4.40 -8.94 -0.19
C GLU A 5 3.30 -8.01 -0.70
N LEU A 6 2.82 -7.09 0.15
CA LEU A 6 1.82 -6.09 -0.25
C LEU A 6 2.34 -5.13 -1.33
N ALA A 7 3.62 -4.73 -1.28
CA ALA A 7 4.23 -3.91 -2.32
C ALA A 7 4.32 -4.67 -3.65
N SER A 8 4.68 -5.95 -3.62
CA SER A 8 4.73 -6.81 -4.80
C SER A 8 3.33 -7.02 -5.41
N GLU A 9 2.33 -7.32 -4.58
CA GLU A 9 0.92 -7.41 -5.02
C GLU A 9 0.47 -6.10 -5.67
N GLY A 10 0.78 -4.96 -5.04
CA GLY A 10 0.46 -3.64 -5.57
C GLY A 10 1.16 -3.37 -6.93
N ASN A 11 2.43 -3.74 -7.08
CA ASN A 11 3.12 -3.62 -8.36
C ASN A 11 2.42 -4.41 -9.47
N ASN A 12 1.96 -5.63 -9.16
CA ASN A 12 1.22 -6.45 -10.12
C ASN A 12 -0.12 -5.82 -10.48
N VAL A 13 -0.86 -5.26 -9.51
CA VAL A 13 -2.10 -4.51 -9.78
C VAL A 13 -1.84 -3.32 -10.69
N GLY A 14 -0.75 -2.57 -10.45
CA GLY A 14 -0.33 -1.47 -11.31
C GLY A 14 0.04 -1.91 -12.73
N PHE A 15 0.73 -3.04 -12.90
CA PHE A 15 1.07 -3.58 -14.22
C PHE A 15 -0.17 -3.98 -15.02
N MET A 16 -1.19 -4.52 -14.36
CA MET A 16 -2.44 -4.92 -14.99
C MET A 16 -3.30 -3.73 -15.45
N VAL A 17 -3.03 -2.48 -15.03
CA VAL A 17 -3.88 -1.32 -15.35
C VAL A 17 -4.06 -1.11 -16.85
N ASN A 18 -3.02 -1.40 -17.65
CA ASN A 18 -3.06 -1.27 -19.11
C ASN A 18 -3.91 -2.36 -19.81
N HIS A 19 -4.32 -3.39 -19.06
CA HIS A 19 -5.04 -4.56 -19.58
C HIS A 19 -6.45 -4.71 -18.98
N LEU A 20 -6.86 -3.78 -18.11
CA LEU A 20 -8.13 -3.82 -17.39
C LEU A 20 -9.00 -2.63 -17.77
N THR A 21 -10.32 -2.82 -17.72
CA THR A 21 -11.23 -1.67 -17.71
C THR A 21 -11.07 -0.89 -16.41
N VAL A 22 -11.47 0.38 -16.42
CA VAL A 22 -11.39 1.23 -15.23
C VAL A 22 -12.19 0.65 -14.04
N GLU A 23 -13.28 -0.06 -14.31
CA GLU A 23 -14.11 -0.71 -13.29
C GLU A 23 -13.43 -1.96 -12.70
N GLN A 24 -12.78 -2.76 -13.55
CA GLN A 24 -11.99 -3.90 -13.10
C GLN A 24 -10.82 -3.43 -12.24
N PHE A 25 -10.11 -2.39 -12.69
CA PHE A 25 -9.01 -1.79 -11.94
C PHE A 25 -9.46 -1.29 -10.56
N ASP A 26 -10.54 -0.49 -10.47
CA ASP A 26 -11.06 -0.01 -9.18
C ASP A 26 -11.41 -1.17 -8.24
N ARG A 27 -11.97 -2.28 -8.75
CA ARG A 27 -12.26 -3.48 -7.96
C ARG A 27 -10.99 -4.15 -7.41
N TYR A 28 -10.00 -4.41 -8.26
CA TYR A 28 -8.74 -5.04 -7.82
C TYR A 28 -7.98 -4.17 -6.83
N VAL A 29 -7.91 -2.86 -7.10
CA VAL A 29 -7.24 -1.91 -6.24
C VAL A 29 -7.93 -1.83 -4.88
N ARG A 30 -9.26 -1.82 -4.81
CA ARG A 30 -9.97 -1.80 -3.52
C ARG A 30 -9.69 -3.04 -2.67
N VAL A 31 -9.60 -4.22 -3.27
CA VAL A 31 -9.23 -5.45 -2.55
C VAL A 31 -7.82 -5.32 -1.98
N TRP A 32 -6.86 -4.85 -2.78
CA TRP A 32 -5.50 -4.62 -2.33
C TRP A 32 -5.40 -3.55 -1.22
N ILE A 33 -6.11 -2.42 -1.35
CA ILE A 33 -6.18 -1.36 -0.34
C ILE A 33 -6.71 -1.92 0.99
N TRP A 34 -7.75 -2.75 0.95
CA TRP A 34 -8.33 -3.31 2.17
C TRP A 34 -7.36 -4.24 2.90
N LYS A 35 -6.62 -5.09 2.17
CA LYS A 35 -5.53 -5.89 2.74
C LYS A 35 -4.46 -5.01 3.38
N CYS A 36 -4.05 -3.94 2.70
CA CYS A 36 -3.08 -2.99 3.23
C CYS A 36 -3.57 -2.32 4.51
N ASP A 37 -4.81 -1.81 4.53
CA ASP A 37 -5.40 -1.12 5.68
C ASP A 37 -5.46 -2.01 6.91
N ILE A 38 -5.88 -3.28 6.76
CA ILE A 38 -5.90 -4.25 7.86
C ILE A 38 -4.49 -4.52 8.38
N THR A 39 -3.54 -4.80 7.50
CA THR A 39 -2.16 -5.09 7.87
C THR A 39 -1.53 -3.89 8.58
N MET A 40 -1.70 -2.68 8.06
CA MET A 40 -1.18 -1.46 8.68
C MET A 40 -1.80 -1.21 10.05
N LYS A 41 -3.11 -1.41 10.22
CA LYS A 41 -3.78 -1.28 11.51
C LYS A 41 -3.33 -2.32 12.53
N LYS A 42 -2.98 -3.54 12.08
CA LYS A 42 -2.47 -4.58 12.97
C LYS A 42 -1.02 -4.33 13.38
N THR A 43 -0.17 -3.97 12.44
CA THR A 43 1.28 -3.88 12.65
C THR A 43 1.72 -2.51 13.18
N MET A 44 1.09 -1.43 12.73
CA MET A 44 1.48 -0.05 13.05
C MET A 44 0.27 0.91 13.17
N PRO A 45 -0.70 0.63 14.05
CA PRO A 45 -1.98 1.36 14.11
C PRO A 45 -1.87 2.87 14.31
N ARG A 46 -0.83 3.33 15.01
CA ARG A 46 -0.67 4.75 15.40
C ARG A 46 0.33 5.51 14.51
N SER A 47 0.90 4.88 13.49
CA SER A 47 1.91 5.52 12.64
C SER A 47 1.31 6.62 11.75
N THR A 48 2.12 7.62 11.41
CA THR A 48 1.76 8.66 10.45
C THR A 48 1.42 8.06 9.08
N PHE A 49 2.13 6.98 8.68
CA PHE A 49 1.85 6.26 7.45
C PHE A 49 0.45 5.64 7.43
N THR A 50 0.04 4.93 8.48
CA THR A 50 -1.30 4.33 8.60
C THR A 50 -2.39 5.39 8.52
N LYS A 51 -2.22 6.52 9.22
CA LYS A 51 -3.17 7.64 9.16
C LYS A 51 -3.25 8.23 7.76
N ARG A 52 -2.10 8.46 7.10
CA ARG A 52 -2.05 9.05 5.76
C ARG A 52 -2.65 8.12 4.72
N PHE A 53 -2.34 6.83 4.79
CA PHE A 53 -2.91 5.81 3.91
C PHE A 53 -4.45 5.80 4.03
N TYR A 54 -4.97 5.73 5.25
CA TYR A 54 -6.41 5.77 5.51
C TYR A 54 -7.07 7.04 4.97
N GLN A 55 -6.47 8.21 5.18
CA GLN A 55 -7.00 9.48 4.68
C GLN A 55 -7.07 9.54 3.15
N LEU A 56 -6.10 8.96 2.44
CA LEU A 56 -6.07 8.96 0.99
C LEU A 56 -7.19 8.10 0.41
N TRP A 57 -7.38 6.88 0.89
CA TRP A 57 -8.39 5.98 0.32
C TRP A 57 -9.81 6.27 0.82
N SER A 58 -10.00 6.71 2.07
CA SER A 58 -11.34 7.00 2.62
C SER A 58 -12.01 8.21 1.98
N LYS A 59 -11.22 9.20 1.52
CA LYS A 59 -11.72 10.39 0.83
C LYS A 59 -11.96 10.17 -0.67
N ALA A 60 -11.48 9.05 -1.21
CA ALA A 60 -11.55 8.77 -2.62
C ALA A 60 -12.91 8.14 -2.97
N LYS A 61 -13.75 8.87 -3.70
CA LYS A 61 -15.01 8.32 -4.26
C LYS A 61 -14.73 7.19 -5.25
N LYS A 62 -13.65 7.32 -6.02
CA LYS A 62 -13.11 6.34 -6.95
C LYS A 62 -11.59 6.28 -6.77
N ILE A 63 -10.99 5.10 -6.93
CA ILE A 63 -9.54 4.99 -6.93
C ILE A 63 -9.04 5.11 -8.36
N ASP A 64 -8.47 6.25 -8.70
CA ASP A 64 -7.73 6.44 -9.94
C ASP A 64 -6.25 6.04 -9.77
N GLU A 65 -5.53 6.03 -10.88
CA GLU A 65 -4.09 5.69 -10.92
C GLU A 65 -3.27 6.59 -9.99
N LYS A 66 -3.62 7.87 -9.87
CA LYS A 66 -2.85 8.83 -9.06
C LYS A 66 -3.01 8.57 -7.56
N ILE A 67 -4.21 8.22 -7.11
CA ILE A 67 -4.47 7.82 -5.72
C ILE A 67 -3.81 6.48 -5.45
N PHE A 68 -3.93 5.54 -6.39
CA PHE A 68 -3.30 4.24 -6.30
C PHE A 68 -1.77 4.35 -6.16
N ASP A 69 -1.10 5.14 -6.99
CA ASP A 69 0.36 5.33 -6.95
C ASP A 69 0.82 5.90 -5.60
N GLN A 70 0.06 6.85 -5.03
CA GLN A 70 0.38 7.39 -3.70
C GLN A 70 0.25 6.33 -2.60
N LEU A 71 -0.79 5.51 -2.67
CA LEU A 71 -0.99 4.41 -1.71
C LEU A 71 0.11 3.36 -1.87
N LEU A 72 0.47 3.00 -3.10
CA LEU A 72 1.54 2.06 -3.42
C LEU A 72 2.90 2.59 -2.94
N HIS A 73 3.16 3.88 -3.11
CA HIS A 73 4.39 4.51 -2.63
C HIS A 73 4.54 4.40 -1.10
N ILE A 74 3.45 4.59 -0.34
CA ILE A 74 3.47 4.39 1.11
C ILE A 74 3.85 2.94 1.45
N ILE A 75 3.23 1.96 0.81
CA ILE A 75 3.50 0.54 1.08
C ILE A 75 4.92 0.15 0.69
N ARG A 76 5.45 0.66 -0.43
CA ARG A 76 6.86 0.48 -0.83
C ARG A 76 7.82 1.08 0.19
N GLY A 77 7.52 2.26 0.72
CA GLY A 77 8.32 2.88 1.80
C GLY A 77 8.34 2.03 3.07
N LEU A 78 7.20 1.48 3.47
CA LEU A 78 7.13 0.56 4.61
C LEU A 78 7.87 -0.76 4.36
N ALA A 79 7.78 -1.29 3.14
CA ALA A 79 8.52 -2.48 2.73
C ALA A 79 10.04 -2.27 2.79
N ALA A 80 10.52 -1.09 2.41
CA ALA A 80 11.94 -0.74 2.49
C ALA A 80 12.42 -0.72 3.95
N ILE A 81 11.67 -0.08 4.86
CA ILE A 81 11.98 -0.05 6.29
C ILE A 81 11.99 -1.47 6.90
N GLU A 82 11.05 -2.32 6.50
CA GLU A 82 10.99 -3.72 6.96
C GLU A 82 12.18 -4.56 6.46
N SER A 83 12.80 -4.14 5.35
CA SER A 83 13.93 -4.83 4.73
C SER A 83 15.30 -4.36 5.20
N GLU A 84 15.37 -3.25 5.93
CA GLU A 84 16.62 -2.79 6.53
C GLU A 84 17.01 -3.75 7.67
N PRO A 85 18.19 -4.40 7.60
CA PRO A 85 18.72 -5.09 8.77
C PRO A 85 19.00 -4.02 9.84
N ASN A 86 18.55 -4.27 11.07
CA ASN A 86 18.77 -3.39 12.23
C ASN A 86 20.14 -2.70 12.15
N PRO A 87 20.24 -1.36 12.25
CA PRO A 87 21.54 -0.74 12.45
C PRO A 87 22.10 -1.31 13.76
N VAL A 88 23.20 -2.06 13.62
CA VAL A 88 23.95 -2.67 14.71
C VAL A 88 24.08 -1.64 15.83
N HIS A 89 23.43 -1.91 16.97
CA HIS A 89 23.76 -1.21 18.21
C HIS A 89 25.15 -1.68 18.63
N ILE A 90 26.18 -0.98 18.16
CA ILE A 90 27.49 -1.00 18.81
C ILE A 90 27.35 -0.08 20.01
N GLY A 91 27.07 -0.68 21.17
CA GLY A 91 27.17 -0.08 22.49
C GLY A 91 28.14 -0.88 23.33
#